data_AF-N6YUG2-F1
#
_entry.id   AF-N6YUG2-F1
#
_cell.length_a   1.000
_cell.length_b   1.000
_cell.length_c   1.000
_cell.angle_alpha   90.00
_cell.angle_beta   90.00
_cell.angle_gamma   90.00
#
_symmetry.space_group_name_H-M   'P 1'
#
loop_
_entity.id
_entity.type
_entity.pdbx_description
1 polymer ?
#
loop_
_entity_poly.entity_id
_entity_poly.type
_entity_poly.pdbx_seq_one_letter_code
_entity_poly.pdbx_strand_id
1 'polypeptide(L)' 'MRWFFRFLLVFGALAGVLAVTLAAGLRQGLLALLGVGFGAVLQGARFGFTTGWRDMIERRDPQGLWAQMLLMVLAAAL' A
#
# COMPACT_ATOMS: atom_id res chain seq x y z
N MET A 1 19.19 8.01 -13.36
CA MET A 1 19.08 6.89 -12.39
C MET A 1 17.70 6.68 -11.76
N ARG A 2 17.04 7.67 -11.13
CA ARG A 2 15.79 7.44 -10.34
C ARG A 2 14.65 6.77 -11.11
N TRP A 3 14.45 7.14 -12.38
CA TRP A 3 13.45 6.53 -13.25
C TRP A 3 13.74 5.06 -13.56
N PHE A 4 15.01 4.72 -13.80
CA PHE A 4 15.44 3.34 -14.03
C PHE A 4 15.08 2.43 -12.84
N PHE A 5 15.37 2.85 -11.61
CA PHE A 5 15.00 2.08 -10.42
C PHE A 5 13.48 1.92 -10.25
N ARG A 6 12.69 2.96 -10.56
CA ARG A 6 11.23 2.86 -10.55
C ARG A 6 10.72 1.82 -11.55
N PHE A 7 11.23 1.86 -12.78
CA PHE A 7 10.90 0.85 -13.78
C PHE A 7 11.28 -0.56 -13.33
N LEU A 8 12.46 -0.72 -12.73
CA LEU A 8 12.93 -2.02 -12.25
C LEU A 8 12.06 -2.56 -11.11
N LEU A 9 11.61 -1.70 -10.19
CA LEU A 9 10.68 -2.06 -9.11
C LEU A 9 9.31 -2.46 -9.65
N VAL A 10 8.73 -1.66 -10.55
CA VAL A 10 7.42 -1.96 -11.15
C VAL A 10 7.50 -3.26 -11.95
N PHE A 11 8.54 -3.43 -12.76
CA PHE A 11 8.74 -4.65 -13.52
C PHE A 11 8.93 -5.87 -12.62
N GLY A 12 9.78 -5.77 -11.60
CA GLY A 12 10.01 -6.85 -10.63
C GLY A 12 8.73 -7.25 -9.88
N ALA A 13 7.92 -6.27 -9.49
CA ALA A 13 6.64 -6.52 -8.83
C ALA A 13 5.65 -7.25 -9.76
N LEU A 14 5.51 -6.81 -11.01
CA LEU A 14 4.64 -7.46 -12.00
C LEU A 14 5.13 -8.85 -12.37
N ALA A 15 6.44 -9.04 -12.51
CA ALA A 15 7.05 -10.35 -12.73
C ALA A 15 6.79 -11.30 -11.57
N GLY A 16 6.86 -10.80 -10.32
CA GLY A 16 6.51 -11.57 -9.12
C GLY A 16 5.04 -11.99 -9.11
N VAL A 17 4.12 -11.09 -9.42
CA VAL A 17 2.68 -11.40 -9.56
C VAL A 17 2.44 -12.46 -10.63
N LEU A 18 3.08 -12.34 -11.80
CA LEU A 18 3.00 -13.33 -12.87
C LEU A 18 3.56 -14.69 -12.41
N ALA A 19 4.71 -14.71 -11.74
CA ALA A 19 5.31 -15.94 -11.22
C ALA A 19 4.37 -16.66 -10.24
N VAL A 20 3.75 -15.93 -9.31
CA VAL A 20 2.74 -16.49 -8.38
C VAL A 20 1.51 -16.98 -9.14
N THR A 21 1.07 -16.25 -10.16
CA THR A 21 -0.06 -16.65 -11.02
C THR A 21 0.19 -17.99 -11.71
N LEU A 22 1.39 -18.18 -12.25
CA LEU A 22 1.79 -19.41 -12.95
C LEU A 22 2.05 -20.57 -11.99
N ALA A 23 2.60 -20.32 -10.80
CA ALA A 23 2.95 -21.37 -9.85
C ALA A 23 1.78 -21.82 -8.95
N ALA A 24 0.88 -20.89 -8.59
CA ALA A 24 -0.16 -21.12 -7.60
C ALA A 24 -1.59 -20.84 -8.12
N GLY A 25 -1.73 -20.32 -9.33
CA GLY A 25 -3.02 -20.07 -9.98
C GLY A 25 -3.48 -18.60 -9.90
N LEU A 26 -4.54 -18.31 -10.65
CA LEU A 26 -5.04 -16.94 -10.87
C LEU A 26 -5.42 -16.23 -9.57
N ARG A 27 -6.12 -16.91 -8.65
CA ARG A 27 -6.58 -16.31 -7.39
C ARG A 27 -5.40 -15.81 -6.54
N GLN A 28 -4.34 -16.59 -6.44
CA GLN A 28 -3.13 -16.28 -5.68
C GLN A 28 -2.36 -15.14 -6.34
N GLY A 29 -2.30 -15.14 -7.68
CA GLY A 29 -1.77 -14.02 -8.46
C GLY A 29 -2.51 -12.70 -8.19
N LEU A 30 -3.85 -12.73 -8.20
CA LEU A 30 -4.67 -11.55 -7.88
C LEU A 30 -4.49 -11.07 -6.44
N LEU A 31 -4.37 -11.98 -5.47
CA LEU A 31 -4.07 -11.61 -4.08
C LEU A 31 -2.66 -10.99 -3.95
N ALA A 32 -1.67 -11.51 -4.67
CA ALA A 32 -0.33 -10.91 -4.70
C ALA A 32 -0.36 -9.51 -5.33
N LEU A 33 -1.11 -9.33 -6.42
CA LEU A 33 -1.30 -8.02 -7.05
C LEU A 33 -1.94 -7.01 -6.09
N LEU A 34 -2.99 -7.43 -5.37
CA LEU A 34 -3.63 -6.61 -4.33
C LEU A 34 -2.66 -6.24 -3.21
N GLY A 35 -1.86 -7.19 -2.73
CA GLY A 35 -0.86 -6.93 -1.68
C GLY A 35 0.21 -5.93 -2.11
N VAL A 36 0.76 -6.09 -3.33
CA VAL A 36 1.72 -5.14 -3.92
C VAL A 36 1.10 -3.76 -4.09
N GLY A 37 -0.12 -3.69 -4.66
CA GLY A 37 -0.83 -2.43 -4.87
C GLY A 37 -1.12 -1.72 -3.55
N PHE A 38 -1.60 -2.45 -2.56
CA PHE A 38 -1.87 -1.92 -1.22
C PHE A 38 -0.60 -1.38 -0.56
N GLY A 39 0.50 -2.15 -0.59
CA GLY A 39 1.79 -1.70 -0.07
C GLY A 39 2.30 -0.43 -0.76
N ALA A 40 2.16 -0.34 -2.09
CA ALA A 40 2.54 0.85 -2.85
C ALA A 40 1.72 2.08 -2.45
N VAL A 41 0.40 1.94 -2.28
CA VAL A 41 -0.49 3.02 -1.83
C VAL A 41 -0.13 3.46 -0.41
N LEU A 42 0.02 2.52 0.53
CA LEU A 42 0.38 2.84 1.91
C LEU A 42 1.72 3.58 2.00
N GLN A 43 2.73 3.11 1.26
CA GLN A 43 4.04 3.76 1.22
C GLN A 43 3.96 5.15 0.57
N GLY A 44 3.21 5.29 -0.53
CA GLY A 44 3.01 6.57 -1.22
C GLY A 44 2.28 7.59 -0.35
N ALA A 45 1.31 7.15 0.43
CA ALA A 45 0.58 7.98 1.39
C ALA A 45 1.34 8.21 2.70
N ARG A 46 2.52 7.58 2.89
CA ARG A 46 3.27 7.56 4.16
C ARG A 46 2.39 7.15 5.34
N PHE A 47 1.43 6.27 5.06
CA PHE A 47 0.44 5.85 6.04
C PHE A 47 1.14 5.02 7.13
N GLY A 48 0.92 5.39 8.38
CA GLY A 48 1.49 4.70 9.53
C GLY A 48 0.52 4.72 10.70
N PHE A 49 0.53 3.66 11.51
CA PHE A 49 -0.39 3.53 12.64
C PHE A 49 -0.16 4.59 13.72
N THR A 50 1.08 5.04 13.91
CA THR A 50 1.45 6.02 14.95
C THR A 50 1.76 7.41 14.40
N THR A 51 2.13 7.52 13.13
CA THR A 51 2.56 8.79 12.52
C THR A 51 1.46 9.85 12.51
N GLY A 52 0.23 9.49 12.12
CA GLY A 52 -0.89 10.43 12.10
C GLY A 52 -1.23 11.03 13.47
N TRP A 53 -1.09 10.24 14.54
CA TRP A 53 -1.25 10.73 15.91
C TRP A 53 -0.13 11.70 16.32
N ARG A 54 1.12 11.37 15.96
CA ARG A 54 2.27 12.24 16.25
C ARG A 54 2.13 13.59 15.54
N ASP A 55 1.81 13.58 14.25
CA ASP A 55 1.68 14.80 13.46
C ASP A 55 0.50 15.67 13.95
N MET A 56 -0.59 15.05 14.39
CA MET A 56 -1.68 15.76 15.06
C MET A 56 -1.21 16.45 16.36
N ILE A 57 -0.49 15.75 17.22
CA ILE A 57 -0.09 16.29 18.54
C ILE A 57 0.99 17.36 18.39
N GLU A 58 2.05 17.07 17.64
CA GLU A 58 3.24 17.93 17.50
C GLU A 58 2.99 19.10 16.53
N ARG A 59 2.27 18.85 15.44
CA ARG A 59 2.15 19.80 14.31
C ARG A 59 0.73 20.30 14.10
N ARG A 60 -0.26 19.79 14.85
CA ARG A 60 -1.70 20.05 14.64
C ARG A 60 -2.15 19.70 13.22
N ASP A 61 -1.52 18.68 12.63
CA ASP A 61 -1.88 18.15 11.32
C ASP A 61 -2.71 16.85 11.47
N PRO A 62 -4.04 16.90 11.27
CA PRO A 62 -4.91 15.77 11.48
C PRO A 62 -5.02 14.84 10.26
N GLN A 63 -4.35 15.12 9.13
CA GLN A 63 -4.61 14.43 7.87
C GLN A 63 -4.42 12.91 7.97
N GLY A 64 -3.32 12.47 8.58
CA GLY A 64 -3.04 11.05 8.78
C GLY A 64 -4.08 10.37 9.69
N LEU A 65 -4.53 11.07 10.74
CA LEU A 65 -5.54 10.55 11.66
C LEU A 65 -6.90 10.38 10.97
N TRP A 66 -7.33 11.35 10.17
CA TRP A 66 -8.58 11.25 9.40
C TRP A 66 -8.54 10.10 8.39
N ALA A 67 -7.40 9.91 7.70
CA ALA A 67 -7.23 8.77 6.81
C ALA A 67 -7.38 7.43 7.55
N GLN A 68 -6.83 7.32 8.76
CA GLN A 68 -6.99 6.12 9.60
C GLN A 68 -8.45 5.88 10.00
N MET A 69 -9.14 6.92 10.47
CA MET A 69 -10.54 6.82 10.88
C MET A 69 -11.46 6.45 9.70
N LEU A 70 -11.25 7.07 8.54
CA LEU A 70 -12.00 6.73 7.32
C LEU A 70 -11.79 5.28 6.91
N LEU A 71 -10.53 4.81 6.89
CA LEU A 71 -10.23 3.41 6.57
C LEU A 71 -10.85 2.43 7.58
N MET A 72 -10.88 2.79 8.86
CA MET A 72 -11.54 1.99 9.90
C MET A 72 -13.04 1.86 9.65
N VAL A 73 -13.71 2.98 9.33
CA VAL A 73 -15.15 2.98 9.01
C VAL A 73 -15.44 2.16 7.76
N LEU A 74 -14.64 2.31 6.70
CA LEU A 74 -14.79 1.54 5.47
C LEU A 74 -14.57 0.04 5.70
N ALA A 75 -13.56 -0.33 6.50
CA ALA A 75 -13.29 -1.72 6.83
C ALA A 75 -14.39 -2.35 7.70
N ALA A 76 -15.00 -1.57 8.59
CA ALA A 76 -16.11 -2.03 9.43
C ALA A 76 -17.45 -2.15 8.65
N ALA A 77 -17.59 -1.42 7.54
CA ALA A 77 -18.80 -1.42 6.72
C ALA A 77 -18.83 -2.53 5.65
N LEU A 78 -17.71 -3.23 5.44
CA LEU A 78 -17.56 -4.30 4.45
C LEU A 78 -17.68 -5.68 5.10
#